data_AF-A0AAP5N2H1-F1
#
_entry.id   AF-A0AAP5N2H1-F1
#
_cell.length_a   1.000
_cell.length_b   1.000
_cell.length_c   1.000
_cell.angle_alpha   90.00
_cell.angle_beta   90.00
_cell.angle_gamma   90.00
#
_symmetry.space_group_name_H-M   'P 1'
#
loop_
_entity.id
_entity.type
_entity.pdbx_description
1 polymer ?
#
loop_
_entity_poly.entity_id
_entity_poly.type
_entity_poly.pdbx_seq_one_letter_code
_entity_poly.pdbx_strand_id
1 'polypeptide(L)' 'MSNDKSMDPMSGETVETDGVYADEDGHEAILKRGDTFPSDVILGKTTWELKGFSLNEAEIDHNQKENTPPRLHIDQSDK' A
#
# COMPACT_ATOMS: atom_id res chain seq x y z
N MET A 1 -1.57 -23.96 12.08
CA MET A 1 -1.13 -22.76 12.83
C MET A 1 -1.10 -21.62 11.83
N SER A 2 -2.24 -20.98 11.60
CA SER A 2 -2.32 -19.78 10.76
C SER A 2 -1.87 -18.63 11.64
N ASN A 3 -0.58 -18.32 11.59
CA ASN A 3 0.01 -17.23 12.34
C ASN A 3 -0.41 -15.94 11.64
N ASP A 4 -1.58 -15.41 12.01
CA ASP A 4 -2.04 -14.08 11.65
C ASP A 4 -0.95 -13.09 12.08
N LYS A 5 -0.08 -12.74 11.13
CA LYS A 5 1.06 -11.86 11.33
C LYS A 5 0.66 -10.48 10.80
N SER A 6 -0.46 -9.98 11.28
CA SER A 6 -0.86 -8.58 11.10
C SER A 6 -0.07 -7.67 12.05
N MET A 7 1.25 -7.89 12.16
CA MET A 7 2.13 -6.93 12.83
C MET A 7 2.78 -6.08 11.77
N ASP A 8 2.63 -4.76 11.92
CA ASP A 8 3.28 -3.80 11.05
C ASP A 8 4.80 -3.94 11.17
N PRO A 9 5.54 -3.96 10.04
CA PRO A 9 6.98 -4.02 10.08
C PRO A 9 7.58 -2.82 10.83
N MET A 10 8.64 -3.05 11.59
CA MET A 10 9.30 -2.00 12.37
C MET A 10 10.56 -1.50 11.66
N SER A 11 10.97 -0.27 11.98
CA SER A 11 12.22 0.32 11.52
C SER A 11 13.42 -0.62 11.77
N GLY A 12 14.21 -0.88 10.72
CA GLY A 12 15.32 -1.82 10.72
C GLY A 12 14.99 -3.26 10.30
N GLU A 13 13.71 -3.60 10.04
CA GLU A 13 13.35 -4.85 9.38
C GLU A 13 13.55 -4.78 7.86
N THR A 14 13.63 -5.96 7.23
CA THR A 14 13.64 -6.08 5.78
C THR A 14 12.23 -6.00 5.22
N VAL A 15 12.05 -5.17 4.21
CA VAL A 15 10.79 -4.98 3.50
C VAL A 15 10.39 -6.28 2.81
N GLU A 16 9.25 -6.85 3.18
CA GLU A 16 8.77 -8.11 2.61
C GLU A 16 8.02 -7.92 1.29
N THR A 17 7.44 -6.74 1.06
CA THR A 17 6.64 -6.44 -0.13
C THR A 17 6.96 -5.06 -0.67
N ASP A 18 6.99 -4.89 -1.98
CA ASP A 18 7.18 -3.57 -2.58
C ASP A 18 5.89 -2.74 -2.47
N GLY A 19 6.03 -1.50 -2.00
CA GLY A 19 4.86 -0.70 -1.64
C GLY A 19 5.18 0.70 -1.13
N VAL A 20 4.12 1.46 -0.97
CA VAL A 20 4.11 2.71 -0.21
C VAL A 20 3.81 2.35 1.24
N TYR A 21 4.74 2.67 2.12
CA TYR A 21 4.62 2.49 3.55
C TYR A 21 4.49 3.85 4.22
N ALA A 22 3.66 3.96 5.25
CA ALA A 22 3.55 5.17 6.06
C ALA A 22 3.98 4.90 7.49
N ASP A 23 4.71 5.82 8.10
CA ASP A 23 5.04 5.78 9.52
C ASP A 23 3.90 6.30 10.41
N GLU A 24 4.09 6.25 11.73
CA GLU A 24 3.13 6.74 12.73
C GLU A 24 2.87 8.25 12.67
N ASP A 25 3.83 9.05 12.19
CA ASP A 25 3.69 10.50 11.98
C ASP A 25 2.98 10.82 10.64
N GLY A 26 2.85 9.83 9.75
CA GLY A 26 2.18 9.96 8.46
C GLY A 26 3.14 10.29 7.31
N HIS A 27 4.45 10.11 7.49
CA HIS A 27 5.43 10.14 6.42
C HIS A 27 5.34 8.89 5.54
N GLU A 28 5.04 9.10 4.27
CA GLU A 28 4.97 8.04 3.26
C GLU A 28 6.33 7.85 2.57
N ALA A 29 6.81 6.60 2.51
CA ALA A 29 8.03 6.22 1.80
C ALA A 29 7.76 5.03 0.87
N ILE A 30 8.27 5.12 -0.35
CA ILE A 30 8.21 4.04 -1.33
C ILE A 30 9.38 3.09 -1.06
N LEU A 31 9.08 1.88 -0.60
CA LEU A 31 10.07 0.87 -0.26
C LEU A 31 9.89 -0.36 -1.13
N LYS A 32 11.00 -0.99 -1.51
CA LYS A 32 11.01 -2.18 -2.36
C LYS A 32 11.27 -3.42 -1.51
N ARG A 33 10.71 -4.56 -1.91
CA ARG A 33 11.02 -5.84 -1.27
C ARG A 33 12.53 -6.09 -1.24
N GLY A 34 13.06 -6.35 -0.05
CA GLY A 34 14.48 -6.54 0.22
C GLY A 34 15.21 -5.29 0.68
N ASP A 35 14.58 -4.12 0.63
CA ASP A 35 15.10 -2.89 1.24
C ASP A 35 14.93 -2.92 2.77
N THR A 36 15.50 -1.95 3.50
CA THR A 36 15.42 -1.91 4.97
C THR A 36 14.61 -0.70 5.40
N PHE A 37 13.65 -0.89 6.30
CA PHE A 37 12.85 0.22 6.80
C PHE A 37 13.74 1.28 7.47
N PRO A 38 13.75 2.52 6.97
CA PRO A 38 14.57 3.57 7.55
C PRO A 38 14.07 3.89 8.96
N SER A 39 15.01 4.24 9.83
CA SER A 39 14.71 4.70 11.17
C SER A 39 14.35 6.17 11.15
N ASP A 40 13.27 6.54 11.83
CA ASP A 40 12.89 7.93 12.00
C ASP A 40 13.96 8.67 12.85
N VAL A 41 14.33 9.88 12.46
CA VAL A 41 15.40 10.64 13.15
C VAL A 41 14.94 11.15 14.52
N ILE A 42 13.64 11.33 14.70
CA ILE A 42 13.02 11.89 15.90
C ILE A 42 12.62 10.78 16.87
N LEU A 43 11.95 9.72 16.37
CA LEU A 43 11.45 8.61 17.19
C LEU A 43 12.45 7.44 17.30
N GLY A 44 13.38 7.32 16.36
CA GLY A 44 14.37 6.24 16.28
C GLY A 44 13.76 4.91 15.80
N LYS A 45 12.70 4.43 16.46
CA LYS A 45 11.97 3.23 16.05
C LYS A 45 10.50 3.58 15.85
N THR A 46 10.03 3.41 14.63
CA THR A 46 8.61 3.54 14.27
C THR A 46 8.14 2.31 13.51
N THR A 47 6.84 2.05 13.57
CA THR A 47 6.14 1.04 12.77
C THR A 47 5.73 1.60 11.42
N TRP A 48 5.82 0.77 10.40
CA TRP A 48 5.50 1.12 9.02
C TRP A 48 4.26 0.35 8.57
N GLU A 49 3.18 1.06 8.26
CA GLU A 49 1.95 0.47 7.74
C GLU A 49 1.98 0.47 6.20
N LEU A 50 1.71 -0.68 5.56
CA LEU A 50 1.58 -0.75 4.11
C LEU A 50 0.30 -0.05 3.65
N LYS A 51 0.44 1.13 3.04
CA LYS A 51 -0.69 1.90 2.47
C LYS A 51 -1.11 1.42 1.10
N GLY A 52 -0.18 0.89 0.31
CA GLY A 52 -0.47 0.39 -1.02
C GLY A 52 0.68 -0.37 -1.63
N PHE A 53 0.39 -1.29 -2.55
CA PHE A 53 1.41 -2.05 -3.26
C PHE A 53 1.99 -1.23 -4.41
N SER A 54 3.30 -1.32 -4.65
CA SER A 54 3.97 -0.62 -5.75
C SER A 54 4.06 -1.50 -6.99
N LEU A 55 2.95 -2.08 -7.45
CA LEU A 55 2.94 -2.82 -8.70
C LEU A 55 3.06 -1.85 -9.89
N ASN A 56 4.29 -1.50 -10.24
CA ASN A 56 4.72 -0.94 -11.53
C ASN A 56 4.06 0.37 -11.98
N GLU A 57 4.72 1.53 -11.76
CA GLU A 57 4.75 2.81 -12.54
C GLU A 57 3.44 3.44 -13.09
N ALA A 58 2.29 2.76 -13.10
CA ALA A 58 1.07 3.17 -13.80
C ALA A 58 -0.10 3.46 -12.85
N GLU A 59 0.00 3.13 -11.56
CA GLU A 59 -1.13 3.19 -10.62
C GLU A 59 -0.81 3.89 -9.29
N ILE A 60 0.25 4.71 -9.23
CA ILE A 60 0.33 5.74 -8.17
C ILE A 60 -0.46 6.97 -8.62
N ASP A 61 -1.73 6.76 -9.02
CA ASP A 61 -2.67 7.85 -9.26
C ASP A 61 -3.37 8.16 -7.94
N HIS A 62 -2.78 9.06 -7.14
CA HIS A 62 -3.46 9.68 -5.98
C HIS A 62 -4.69 10.52 -6.41
N ASN A 63 -5.22 10.34 -7.63
CA ASN A 63 -6.39 10.99 -8.19
C ASN A 63 -7.15 10.09 -9.19
N GLN A 64 -7.27 8.77 -8.94
CA GLN A 64 -8.22 8.00 -9.73
C GLN A 64 -9.65 8.37 -9.31
N LYS A 65 -10.14 9.50 -9.82
CA LYS A 65 -11.58 9.78 -9.92
C LYS A 65 -12.23 8.57 -10.57
N GLU A 66 -13.03 7.86 -9.78
CA GLU A 66 -13.93 6.83 -10.26
C GLU A 66 -14.91 7.44 -11.27
N ASN A 67 -14.52 7.45 -12.55
CA ASN A 67 -15.39 7.78 -13.66
C ASN A 67 -15.32 6.67 -14.70
N THR A 68 -15.45 5.43 -14.23
CA THR A 68 -15.81 4.32 -15.09
C THR A 68 -17.34 4.29 -15.09
N PRO A 69 -18.03 4.74 -16.14
CA PRO A 69 -19.48 4.62 -16.18
C PRO A 69 -19.85 3.14 -16.03
N PRO A 70 -20.84 2.80 -15.18
CA PRO A 70 -21.24 1.43 -14.98
C PRO A 70 -21.64 0.83 -16.33
N ARG A 71 -21.12 -0.37 -16.66
CA ARG A 71 -21.53 -1.08 -17.88
C ARG A 71 -23.04 -1.23 -17.84
N LEU A 72 -23.71 -0.57 -18.78
CA LEU A 72 -25.16 -0.70 -18.97
C LEU A 72 -25.43 -2.16 -19.37
N HIS A 73 -25.95 -2.98 -18.47
CA HIS A 73 -26.60 -4.22 -18.88
C HIS A 73 -27.86 -3.84 -19.65
N ILE A 74 -27.81 -4.01 -20.97
CA ILE A 74 -28.99 -3.97 -21.81
C ILE A 74 -29.79 -5.24 -21.50
N ASP A 75 -30.88 -5.07 -20.75
CA ASP A 75 -31.93 -6.08 -20.66
C ASP A 75 -32.67 -6.06 -22.00
N GLN A 76 -32.28 -6.96 -22.91
CA GLN A 76 -33.14 -7.27 -24.05
C GLN A 76 -34.31 -8.09 -23.53
N SER A 77 -35.33 -7.40 -23.03
CA SER A 77 -36.69 -7.91 -22.98
C SER A 77 -37.17 -8.07 -24.42
N ASP A 78 -36.95 -9.26 -24.99
CA ASP A 78 -37.58 -9.69 -26.25
C ASP A 78 -39.03 -10.11 -25.95
N LYS A 79 -39.93 -9.60 -26.80
CA LYS A 79 -41.38 -9.55 -26.64
C LYS A 79 -42.07 -10.77 -27.21
#